data_AF-A0A259H7Z4-F1
#
_entry.id   AF-A0A259H7Z4-F1
#
_cell.length_a   1.000
_cell.length_b   1.000
_cell.length_c   1.000
_cell.angle_alpha   90.00
_cell.angle_beta   90.00
_cell.angle_gamma   90.00
#
_symmetry.space_group_name_H-M   'P 1'
#
loop_
_entity.id
_entity.type
_entity.pdbx_description
1 polymer ?
#
loop_
_entity_poly.entity_id
_entity_poly.type
_entity_poly.pdbx_seq_one_letter_code
_entity_poly.pdbx_strand_id
1 'polypeptide(L)' 'MSVEEYLQQNINAEFLQKSNEFKSSSKYREILTIATTEKFKTAQEKLLERDVVVHQTILSDIQKLQDEILKSH' A
#
# COMPACT_ATOMS: atom_id res chain seq x y z
N MET A 1 3.45 -8.22 -28.12
CA MET A 1 2.83 -6.97 -27.65
C MET A 1 2.60 -7.12 -26.16
N SER A 2 3.24 -6.27 -25.35
CA SER A 2 3.07 -6.27 -23.89
C SER A 2 1.75 -5.60 -23.50
N VAL A 3 1.25 -5.89 -22.29
CA VAL A 3 0.07 -5.22 -21.72
C VAL A 3 0.27 -3.70 -21.69
N GLU A 4 1.49 -3.26 -21.42
CA GLU A 4 1.84 -1.84 -21.35
C GLU A 4 1.83 -1.16 -22.72
N GLU A 5 2.33 -1.83 -23.76
CA GLU A 5 2.23 -1.37 -25.15
C GLU A 5 0.78 -1.26 -25.62
N TYR A 6 -0.06 -2.26 -25.28
CA TYR A 6 -1.47 -2.24 -25.60
C TYR A 6 -2.21 -1.08 -24.92
N LEU A 7 -1.95 -0.85 -23.62
CA LEU A 7 -2.58 0.23 -22.89
C LEU A 7 -2.16 1.60 -23.45
N GLN A 8 -0.88 1.81 -23.77
CA GLN A 8 -0.41 3.07 -24.35
C GLN A 8 -1.07 3.40 -25.69
N GLN A 9 -1.35 2.40 -26.53
CA GLN A 9 -2.01 2.60 -27.83
C GLN A 9 -3.51 2.89 -27.72
N ASN A 10 -4.15 2.47 -26.61
CA ASN A 10 -5.60 2.59 -26.41
C ASN A 10 -6.00 3.67 -25.39
N ILE A 11 -5.03 4.30 -24.71
CA ILE A 11 -5.27 5.43 -23.83
C ILE A 11 -5.43 6.70 -24.67
N ASN A 12 -6.40 7.54 -24.30
CA ASN A 12 -6.56 8.86 -24.90
C ASN A 12 -5.27 9.69 -24.77
N ALA A 13 -4.83 10.25 -25.90
CA ALA A 13 -3.55 10.96 -26.04
C ALA A 13 -3.34 12.07 -25.01
N GLU A 14 -4.40 12.78 -24.60
CA GLU A 14 -4.32 13.84 -23.59
C GLU A 14 -3.95 13.29 -22.21
N PHE A 15 -4.56 12.15 -21.82
CA PHE A 15 -4.22 11.49 -20.56
C PHE A 15 -2.81 10.88 -20.59
N LEU A 16 -2.41 10.32 -21.73
CA LEU A 16 -1.05 9.80 -21.90
C LEU A 16 -0.01 10.92 -21.78
N GLN A 17 -0.26 12.07 -22.41
CA GLN A 17 0.59 13.25 -22.32
C GLN A 17 0.70 13.74 -20.87
N LYS A 18 -0.42 13.97 -20.19
CA LYS A 18 -0.43 14.41 -18.78
C LYS A 18 0.29 13.43 -17.85
N SER A 19 0.14 12.13 -18.08
CA SER A 19 0.86 11.09 -17.33
C SER A 19 2.37 11.19 -17.53
N ASN A 20 2.82 11.36 -18.78
CA ASN A 20 4.24 11.50 -19.11
C ASN A 20 4.82 12.80 -18.53
N GLU A 21 4.10 13.92 -18.63
CA GLU A 21 4.48 15.20 -18.02
C GLU A 21 4.62 15.05 -16.50
N PHE A 22 3.65 14.42 -15.84
CA PHE A 22 3.72 14.15 -14.41
C PHE A 22 4.92 13.27 -14.04
N LYS A 23 5.16 12.16 -14.75
CA LYS A 23 6.33 11.29 -14.53
C LYS A 23 7.66 12.02 -14.74
N SER A 24 7.68 13.01 -15.64
CA SER A 24 8.88 13.82 -15.90
C SER A 24 9.11 14.92 -14.86
N SER A 25 8.09 15.27 -14.06
CA SER A 25 8.15 16.37 -13.10
C SER A 25 9.18 16.14 -11.99
N SER A 26 9.78 17.23 -11.50
CA SER A 26 10.70 17.19 -10.35
C SER A 26 10.05 16.55 -9.13
N LYS A 27 8.80 16.92 -8.86
CA LYS A 27 8.01 16.40 -7.74
C LYS A 27 7.85 14.88 -7.79
N TYR A 28 7.56 14.31 -8.96
CA TYR A 28 7.47 12.86 -9.11
C TYR A 28 8.82 12.18 -8.85
N ARG A 29 9.92 12.75 -9.34
CA ARG A 29 11.27 12.23 -9.08
C ARG A 29 11.67 12.31 -7.61
N GLU A 30 11.30 13.38 -6.91
CA GLU A 30 11.50 13.52 -5.47
C GLU A 30 10.74 12.44 -4.69
N ILE A 31 9.46 12.23 -5.03
CA ILE A 31 8.64 11.17 -4.43
C ILE A 31 9.27 9.80 -4.68
N LEU A 32 9.70 9.53 -5.92
CA LEU A 32 10.34 8.26 -6.29
C LEU A 32 11.62 8.04 -5.46
N THR A 33 12.45 9.07 -5.36
CA THR A 33 13.70 9.04 -4.57
C THR A 33 13.39 8.70 -3.12
N ILE A 34 12.46 9.41 -2.49
CA ILE A 34 12.04 9.16 -1.10
C ILE A 34 11.51 7.74 -0.94
N ALA A 35 10.61 7.30 -1.82
CA ALA A 35 10.00 5.98 -1.78
C ALA A 35 11.03 4.84 -1.92
N THR A 36 12.14 5.09 -2.61
CA THR A 36 13.23 4.11 -2.75
C THR A 36 14.21 4.10 -1.57
N THR A 37 14.16 5.09 -0.69
CA THR A 37 15.07 5.13 0.48
C THR A 37 14.80 3.98 1.43
N GLU A 38 15.88 3.45 2.02
CA GLU A 38 15.81 2.41 3.04
C GLU A 38 14.93 2.85 4.22
N LYS A 39 15.09 4.10 4.67
CA LYS A 39 14.28 4.68 5.75
C LYS A 39 12.78 4.58 5.47
N PHE A 40 12.35 4.88 4.24
CA PHE A 40 10.94 4.77 3.86
C PHE A 40 10.48 3.30 3.83
N LYS A 41 11.27 2.41 3.22
CA LYS A 41 10.96 0.97 3.17
C LYS A 41 10.84 0.35 4.56
N THR A 42 11.79 0.61 5.45
CA THR A 42 11.75 0.15 6.84
C THR A 42 10.55 0.72 7.59
N ALA A 43 10.19 1.98 7.36
CA ALA A 43 9.00 2.56 7.98
C ALA A 43 7.71 1.88 7.47
N GLN A 44 7.65 1.55 6.19
CA GLN A 44 6.54 0.82 5.58
C GLN A 44 6.41 -0.60 6.16
N GLU A 45 7.51 -1.33 6.28
CA GLU A 45 7.54 -2.68 6.88
C GLU A 45 7.07 -2.64 8.34
N LYS A 46 7.58 -1.69 9.14
CA LYS A 46 7.16 -1.53 10.54
C LYS A 46 5.68 -1.22 10.70
N LEU A 47 5.09 -0.45 9.77
CA LEU A 47 3.65 -0.17 9.77
C LEU A 47 2.86 -1.46 9.50
N LEU A 48 3.29 -2.26 8.53
CA LEU A 48 2.65 -3.54 8.23
C LEU A 48 2.75 -4.51 9.42
N GLU A 49 3.93 -4.63 10.04
CA GLU A 49 4.13 -5.46 11.24
C GLU A 49 3.20 -5.02 12.38
N ARG A 50 3.09 -3.72 12.63
CA ARG A 50 2.19 -3.18 13.65
C ARG A 50 0.74 -3.56 13.36
N ASP A 51 0.29 -3.44 12.12
CA ASP A 51 -1.08 -3.74 11.74
C ASP A 51 -1.38 -5.24 11.93
N VAL A 52 -0.42 -6.12 11.66
CA VAL A 52 -0.53 -7.56 11.97
C VAL A 52 -0.66 -7.81 13.47
N VAL A 53 0.19 -7.16 14.28
CA VAL A 53 0.17 -7.31 15.75
C VAL A 53 -1.16 -6.82 16.33
N VAL A 54 -1.66 -5.67 15.87
CA VAL A 54 -2.96 -5.14 16.27
C VAL A 54 -4.08 -6.10 15.90
N HIS A 55 -4.07 -6.63 14.67
CA HIS A 55 -5.07 -7.59 14.23
C HIS A 55 -5.08 -8.87 15.10
N GLN A 56 -3.91 -9.45 15.38
CA GLN A 56 -3.77 -10.62 16.25
C GLN A 56 -4.26 -10.34 17.68
N THR A 57 -3.98 -9.14 18.20
CA THR A 57 -4.41 -8.72 19.54
C THR A 57 -5.94 -8.65 19.61
N ILE A 58 -6.57 -8.01 18.62
CA ILE A 58 -8.04 -7.93 18.53
C ILE A 58 -8.66 -9.33 18.45
N LEU A 59 -8.12 -10.22 17.62
CA LEU A 59 -8.61 -11.61 17.54
C LEU A 59 -8.47 -12.35 18.88
N SER A 60 -7.36 -12.17 19.59
CA SER A 60 -7.16 -12.77 20.91
C SER A 60 -8.17 -12.25 21.93
N ASP A 61 -8.45 -10.95 21.93
CA ASP A 61 -9.41 -10.36 22.85
C ASP A 61 -10.86 -10.78 22.55
N ILE A 62 -11.22 -10.91 21.27
CA ILE A 62 -12.51 -11.51 20.85
C ILE A 62 -12.62 -12.94 21.37
N GLN A 63 -11.56 -13.76 21.23
CA GLN A 63 -11.58 -15.14 21.72
C GLN A 63 -11.76 -15.20 23.24
N LYS A 64 -11.06 -14.35 24.00
CA LYS A 64 -11.23 -14.28 25.46
C LYS A 64 -12.67 -13.94 25.86
N LEU A 65 -13.27 -12.95 25.18
CA LEU A 65 -14.67 -12.58 25.42
C LEU A 65 -15.63 -13.74 25.11
N GLN A 66 -15.40 -14.47 24.02
CA GLN A 66 -16.20 -15.65 23.69
C GLN A 66 -16.06 -16.76 24.74
N ASP A 67 -14.84 -17.02 25.20
CA ASP A 67 -14.57 -18.03 26.23
C ASP A 67 -15.21 -17.65 27.58
N GLU A 68 -15.21 -16.36 27.93
CA GLU A 68 -15.89 -15.84 29.13
C GLU A 68 -17.42 -16.01 29.06
N ILE A 69 -18.02 -15.74 27.89
CA ILE A 69 -19.45 -15.96 27.66
C ILE A 69 -19.78 -17.46 27.76
N LEU A 70 -18.97 -18.32 27.15
CA LEU A 70 -19.20 -19.77 27.19
C LEU A 70 -19.02 -20.37 28.59
N LYS A 71 -18.13 -19.81 29.43
CA LYS A 71 -17.93 -20.25 30.82
C LYS A 71 -18.98 -19.71 31.80
N SER A 72 -19.74 -18.68 31.40
CA SER A 72 -20.79 -18.06 32.22
C SER A 72 -22.20 -18.60 31.92
N HIS A 73 -22.28 -19.66 31.11
CA HIS A 73 -23.47 -20.49 30.86
C HIS A 73 -23.21 -21.93 31.30
#